data_AF-A0A9W9AKR1-F1
#
_entry.id   AF-A0A9W9AKR1-F1
#
_cell.length_a   1.000
_cell.length_b   1.000
_cell.length_c   1.000
_cell.angle_alpha   90.00
_cell.angle_beta   90.00
_cell.angle_gamma   90.00
#
_symmetry.space_group_name_H-M   'P 1'
#
loop_
_entity.id
_entity.type
_entity.pdbx_description
1 polymer ?
#
loop_
_entity_poly.entity_id
_entity_poly.type
_entity_poly.pdbx_seq_one_letter_code
_entity_poly.pdbx_strand_id
1 'polypeptide(L)'
;QNRNAELLARKPMTEYEAQLQAALLRSNNQVNLQNEWMMSMQAQNVLQDWYAREVRGQLEYKEEKASTKKSARLHVDGRAKLLTSNEFTSLVEQANTKKAEETAELARKRDARVTANQRLATAMIRYDAEVKGIEEKNEQTLKEWEASVQEWEKERDIARTERRKPAWTKPSKPTYTSGALVKPPAKPK
;
A
#
# COMPACT_ATOMS: atom_id res chain seq x y z
N GLN A 1 20.15 -20.53 7.54
CA GLN A 1 21.04 -20.31 8.70
C GLN A 1 21.68 -21.64 9.08
N ASN A 2 23.01 -21.71 9.17
CA ASN A 2 23.71 -22.94 9.55
C ASN A 2 23.49 -23.22 11.05
N ARG A 3 22.56 -24.13 11.36
CA ARG A 3 22.18 -24.51 12.73
C ARG A 3 23.36 -24.97 13.59
N ASN A 4 24.43 -25.46 12.95
CA ASN A 4 25.63 -25.99 13.60
C ASN A 4 26.88 -25.12 13.35
N ALA A 5 26.72 -23.83 13.03
CA ALA A 5 27.84 -22.94 12.72
C ALA A 5 28.89 -22.87 13.84
N GLU A 6 28.46 -22.88 15.10
CA GLU A 6 29.33 -22.85 16.28
C GLU A 6 30.18 -24.13 16.41
N LEU A 7 29.60 -25.30 16.11
CA LEU A 7 30.31 -26.58 16.13
C LEU A 7 31.32 -26.68 14.98
N LEU A 8 30.98 -26.13 13.80
CA LEU A 8 31.88 -26.06 12.66
C LEU A 8 33.02 -25.04 12.84
N ALA A 9 32.89 -24.07 13.74
CA ALA A 9 33.92 -23.08 14.03
C ALA A 9 34.98 -23.57 15.04
N ARG A 10 34.71 -24.66 15.77
CA ARG A 10 35.69 -25.24 16.70
C ARG A 10 36.84 -25.90 15.93
N LYS A 11 38.06 -25.73 16.44
CA LYS A 11 39.25 -26.41 15.92
C LYS A 11 39.23 -27.88 16.42
N PRO A 12 39.27 -28.88 15.53
CA PRO A 12 39.31 -30.28 15.94
C PRO A 12 40.66 -30.59 16.60
N MET A 13 40.64 -31.37 17.68
CA MET A 13 41.83 -31.80 18.41
C MET A 13 42.28 -33.20 17.99
N THR A 14 41.38 -34.02 17.46
CA THR A 14 41.67 -35.37 16.98
C THR A 14 41.32 -35.56 15.50
N GLU A 15 41.93 -36.55 14.84
CA GLU A 15 41.61 -36.87 13.44
C GLU A 15 40.16 -37.32 13.24
N TYR A 16 39.61 -38.05 14.23
CA TYR A 16 38.21 -38.48 14.21
C TYR A 16 37.24 -37.29 14.26
N GLU A 17 37.52 -36.29 15.10
CA GLU A 17 36.75 -35.05 15.13
C GLU A 17 36.83 -34.29 13.80
N ALA A 18 37.99 -34.25 13.16
CA ALA A 18 38.15 -33.63 11.85
C ALA A 18 37.29 -34.34 10.77
N GLN A 19 37.23 -35.68 10.80
CA GLN A 19 36.37 -36.45 9.89
C GLN A 19 34.88 -36.19 10.16
N LEU A 20 34.47 -36.14 11.43
CA LEU A 20 33.09 -35.85 11.84
C LEU A 20 32.67 -34.44 11.40
N GLN A 21 33.56 -33.45 11.58
CA GLN A 21 33.32 -32.06 11.17
C GLN A 21 33.20 -31.94 9.64
N ALA A 22 34.02 -32.68 8.89
CA ALA A 22 33.92 -32.74 7.43
C ALA A 22 32.61 -33.39 6.97
N ALA A 23 32.17 -34.48 7.61
CA ALA A 23 30.89 -35.12 7.31
C ALA A 23 29.70 -34.20 7.64
N LEU A 24 29.76 -33.50 8.78
CA LEU A 24 28.75 -32.53 9.20
C LEU A 24 28.66 -31.36 8.22
N LEU A 25 29.79 -30.86 7.72
CA LEU A 25 29.84 -29.79 6.73
C LEU A 25 29.20 -30.23 5.40
N ARG A 26 29.50 -31.44 4.92
CA ARG A 26 28.86 -32.00 3.73
C ARG A 26 27.34 -32.13 3.91
N SER A 27 26.91 -32.68 5.05
CA SER A 27 25.48 -32.83 5.36
C SER A 27 24.76 -31.48 5.43
N ASN A 28 25.35 -30.48 6.08
CA ASN A 28 24.76 -29.13 6.15
C ASN A 28 24.65 -28.50 4.77
N ASN A 29 25.69 -28.61 3.94
CA ASN A 29 25.66 -28.07 2.58
C ASN A 29 24.56 -28.72 1.73
N GLN A 30 24.39 -30.03 1.85
CA GLN A 30 23.31 -30.75 1.16
C GLN A 30 21.93 -30.27 1.61
N VAL A 31 21.71 -30.12 2.92
CA VAL A 31 20.44 -29.62 3.47
C VAL A 31 20.19 -28.18 3.04
N ASN A 32 21.21 -27.32 3.05
CA ASN A 32 21.08 -25.94 2.58
C ASN A 32 20.68 -25.88 1.10
N LEU A 33 21.32 -26.68 0.24
CA LEU A 33 20.98 -26.77 -1.17
C LEU A 33 19.53 -27.24 -1.38
N GLN A 34 19.11 -28.27 -0.63
CA GLN A 34 17.73 -28.76 -0.67
C GLN A 34 16.72 -27.69 -0.23
N ASN A 35 17.05 -26.93 0.81
CA ASN A 35 16.20 -25.84 1.29
C ASN A 35 16.10 -24.72 0.25
N GLU A 36 17.20 -24.33 -0.37
CA GLU A 36 17.22 -23.32 -1.43
C GLU A 36 16.35 -23.75 -2.62
N TRP A 37 16.47 -25.01 -3.04
CA TRP A 37 15.61 -25.58 -4.09
C TRP A 37 14.14 -25.60 -3.70
N MET A 38 13.83 -26.00 -2.46
CA MET A 38 12.46 -26.02 -1.95
C MET A 38 11.87 -24.61 -1.92
N MET A 39 12.62 -23.61 -1.45
CA MET A 39 12.20 -22.22 -1.44
C MET A 39 11.96 -21.69 -2.86
N SER A 40 12.85 -22.02 -3.81
CA SER A 40 12.67 -21.65 -5.22
C SER A 40 11.41 -22.27 -5.82
N MET A 41 11.18 -23.56 -5.57
CA MET A 41 9.99 -24.27 -6.04
C MET A 41 8.70 -23.71 -5.42
N GLN A 42 8.71 -23.38 -4.13
CA GLN A 42 7.58 -22.74 -3.45
C GLN A 42 7.29 -21.37 -4.05
N ALA A 43 8.33 -20.54 -4.28
CA ALA A 43 8.17 -19.24 -4.91
C ALA A 43 7.59 -19.37 -6.33
N GLN A 44 8.09 -20.33 -7.11
CA GLN A 44 7.55 -20.61 -8.45
C GLN A 44 6.09 -21.03 -8.42
N ASN A 45 5.69 -21.92 -7.50
CA ASN A 45 4.30 -22.36 -7.36
C ASN A 45 3.36 -21.20 -7.01
N VAL A 46 3.78 -20.30 -6.11
CA VAL A 46 3.00 -19.10 -5.76
C VAL A 46 2.81 -18.19 -6.97
N LEU A 47 3.87 -17.96 -7.75
CA LEU A 47 3.79 -17.14 -8.96
C LEU A 47 2.89 -17.79 -10.02
N GLN A 48 2.97 -19.11 -10.18
CA GLN A 48 2.12 -19.86 -11.11
C GLN A 48 0.65 -19.84 -10.69
N ASP A 49 0.34 -20.00 -9.41
CA ASP A 49 -1.03 -19.88 -8.88
C ASP A 49 -1.59 -18.48 -9.10
N TRP A 50 -0.79 -17.44 -8.81
CA TRP A 50 -1.19 -16.05 -9.07
C TRP A 50 -1.47 -15.80 -10.55
N TYR A 51 -0.57 -16.24 -11.43
CA TYR A 51 -0.75 -16.12 -12.88
C TYR A 51 -1.99 -16.88 -13.37
N ALA A 52 -2.19 -18.12 -12.92
CA ALA A 52 -3.34 -18.93 -13.31
C ALA A 52 -4.66 -18.28 -12.86
N ARG A 53 -4.71 -17.68 -11.67
CA ARG A 53 -5.88 -16.93 -11.19
C ARG A 53 -6.18 -15.72 -12.06
N GLU A 54 -5.17 -14.93 -12.39
CA GLU A 54 -5.31 -13.76 -13.25
C GLU A 54 -5.82 -14.16 -14.64
N VAL A 55 -5.23 -15.18 -15.26
CA VAL A 55 -5.66 -15.67 -16.57
C VAL A 55 -7.09 -16.20 -16.53
N ARG A 56 -7.47 -16.95 -15.49
CA ARG A 56 -8.86 -17.42 -15.30
C ARG A 56 -9.83 -16.25 -15.17
N GLY A 57 -9.52 -15.26 -14.34
CA GLY A 57 -10.37 -14.07 -14.19
C GLY A 57 -10.52 -13.28 -15.50
N GLN A 58 -9.45 -13.16 -16.29
CA GLN A 58 -9.53 -12.54 -17.62
C GLN A 58 -10.37 -13.36 -18.61
N LEU A 59 -10.31 -14.69 -18.53
CA LEU A 59 -11.11 -15.58 -19.36
C LEU A 59 -12.59 -15.48 -18.98
N GLU A 60 -12.91 -15.59 -17.70
CA GLU A 60 -14.25 -15.42 -17.14
C GLU A 60 -14.85 -14.08 -17.56
N TYR A 61 -14.10 -12.98 -17.43
CA TYR A 61 -14.56 -11.66 -17.87
C TYR A 61 -14.85 -11.59 -19.38
N LYS A 62 -14.01 -12.23 -20.20
CA LYS A 62 -14.22 -12.29 -21.66
C LYS A 62 -15.43 -13.13 -22.01
N GLU A 63 -15.63 -14.25 -21.32
CA GLU A 63 -16.78 -15.15 -21.49
C GLU A 63 -18.08 -14.48 -21.04
N GLU A 64 -18.10 -13.81 -19.89
CA GLU A 64 -19.24 -13.01 -19.43
C GLU A 64 -19.59 -11.91 -20.44
N LYS A 65 -18.57 -11.19 -20.93
CA LYS A 65 -18.79 -10.19 -21.99
C LYS A 65 -19.29 -10.81 -23.28
N ALA A 66 -18.77 -11.97 -23.70
CA ALA A 66 -19.22 -12.65 -24.90
C ALA A 66 -20.67 -13.15 -24.75
N SER A 67 -21.02 -13.69 -23.58
CA SER A 67 -22.37 -14.18 -23.27
C SER A 67 -23.40 -13.05 -23.17
N THR A 68 -23.02 -11.91 -22.57
CA THR A 68 -23.86 -10.70 -22.50
C THR A 68 -24.00 -10.04 -23.87
N LYS A 69 -22.97 -10.15 -24.72
CA LYS A 69 -23.00 -9.69 -26.12
C LYS A 69 -23.73 -10.65 -27.06
N LYS A 70 -24.62 -11.54 -26.57
CA LYS A 70 -25.62 -12.19 -27.44
C LYS A 70 -26.28 -11.11 -28.28
N SER A 71 -25.94 -11.16 -29.56
CA SER A 71 -25.99 -10.02 -30.45
C SER A 71 -27.40 -9.47 -30.60
N ALA A 72 -27.71 -8.36 -29.92
CA ALA A 72 -28.77 -7.44 -30.32
C ALA A 72 -28.36 -6.62 -31.56
N ARG A 73 -27.25 -6.97 -32.23
CA ARG A 73 -26.89 -6.42 -33.52
C ARG A 73 -27.90 -6.93 -34.53
N LEU A 74 -28.67 -5.99 -35.06
CA LEU A 74 -29.80 -6.19 -35.98
C LEU A 74 -29.46 -7.06 -37.21
N HIS A 75 -28.18 -7.19 -37.56
CA HIS A 75 -27.68 -7.99 -38.68
C HIS A 75 -26.36 -8.68 -38.31
N VAL A 76 -26.39 -10.02 -38.23
CA VAL A 76 -25.19 -10.86 -38.06
C VAL A 76 -24.96 -11.79 -39.25
N ASP A 77 -26.03 -12.17 -39.98
CA ASP A 77 -25.94 -13.22 -41.00
C ASP A 77 -25.61 -12.71 -42.42
N GLY A 78 -25.46 -11.39 -42.61
CA GLY A 78 -25.16 -10.78 -43.91
C GLY A 78 -26.26 -10.90 -44.98
N ARG A 79 -27.41 -11.52 -44.65
CA ARG A 79 -28.56 -11.68 -45.56
C ARG A 79 -29.53 -10.50 -45.43
N ALA A 80 -30.07 -10.05 -46.57
CA ALA A 80 -31.14 -9.08 -46.59
C ALA A 80 -32.38 -9.65 -45.88
N LYS A 81 -32.87 -8.95 -44.85
CA LYS A 81 -34.13 -9.24 -44.18
C LYS A 81 -35.16 -8.21 -44.59
N LEU A 82 -36.41 -8.64 -44.75
CA LEU A 82 -37.52 -7.77 -45.10
C LEU A 82 -37.84 -6.85 -43.90
N LEU A 83 -37.66 -5.54 -44.07
CA LEU A 83 -37.83 -4.52 -43.01
C LEU A 83 -39.26 -4.39 -42.48
N THR A 84 -40.25 -4.97 -43.17
CA THR A 84 -41.68 -4.89 -42.80
C THR A 84 -42.13 -5.99 -41.84
N SER A 85 -41.25 -6.91 -41.43
CA SER A 85 -41.62 -7.89 -40.40
C SER A 85 -41.77 -7.21 -39.04
N ASN A 86 -42.89 -7.46 -38.36
CA ASN A 86 -43.14 -7.01 -36.98
C ASN A 86 -42.05 -7.49 -36.00
N GLU A 87 -41.37 -8.59 -36.32
CA GLU A 87 -40.24 -9.09 -35.55
C GLU A 87 -39.02 -8.14 -35.64
N PHE A 88 -38.80 -7.53 -36.81
CA PHE A 88 -37.70 -6.60 -37.04
C PHE A 88 -37.94 -5.28 -36.30
N THR A 89 -39.15 -4.74 -36.34
CA THR A 89 -39.49 -3.51 -35.62
C THR A 89 -39.36 -3.69 -34.11
N SER A 90 -39.84 -4.82 -33.56
CA SER A 90 -39.67 -5.15 -32.14
C SER A 90 -38.19 -5.25 -31.73
N LEU A 91 -37.35 -5.83 -32.59
CA LEU A 91 -35.92 -5.98 -32.33
C LEU A 91 -35.19 -4.62 -32.36
N VAL A 92 -35.59 -3.70 -33.24
CA VAL A 92 -35.10 -2.31 -33.28
C VAL A 92 -35.49 -1.55 -32.01
N GLU A 93 -36.76 -1.67 -31.59
CA GLU A 93 -37.24 -1.03 -30.36
C GLU A 93 -36.47 -1.52 -29.14
N GLN A 94 -36.28 -2.84 -29.00
CA GLN A 94 -35.48 -3.43 -27.91
C GLN A 94 -34.01 -2.99 -27.95
N ALA A 95 -33.41 -2.82 -29.14
CA ALA A 95 -32.04 -2.34 -29.26
C ALA A 95 -31.93 -0.85 -28.87
N ASN A 96 -32.93 -0.05 -29.20
CA ASN A 96 -32.96 1.38 -28.85
C ASN A 96 -33.22 1.58 -27.34
N THR A 97 -34.11 0.80 -26.72
CA THR A 97 -34.34 0.86 -25.27
C THR A 97 -33.10 0.47 -24.49
N LYS A 98 -32.43 -0.64 -24.86
CA LYS A 98 -31.17 -1.06 -24.23
C LYS A 98 -30.06 0.00 -24.35
N LYS A 99 -29.91 0.61 -25.53
CA LYS A 99 -28.96 1.72 -25.71
C LYS A 99 -29.30 2.93 -24.83
N ALA A 100 -30.58 3.28 -24.74
CA ALA A 100 -31.02 4.38 -23.89
C ALA A 100 -30.71 4.08 -22.41
N GLU A 101 -30.99 2.87 -21.94
CA GLU A 101 -30.68 2.41 -20.58
C GLU A 101 -29.16 2.42 -20.29
N GLU A 102 -28.35 1.89 -21.20
CA GLU A 102 -26.87 1.91 -21.09
C GLU A 102 -26.34 3.35 -21.00
N THR A 103 -26.81 4.25 -21.87
CA THR A 103 -26.38 5.66 -21.83
C THR A 103 -26.80 6.37 -20.55
N ALA A 104 -28.01 6.08 -20.04
CA ALA A 104 -28.49 6.61 -18.77
C ALA A 104 -27.68 6.08 -17.58
N GLU A 105 -27.30 4.79 -17.60
CA GLU A 105 -26.49 4.20 -16.54
C GLU A 105 -25.06 4.76 -16.55
N LEU A 106 -24.45 4.94 -17.73
CA LEU A 106 -23.14 5.61 -17.86
C LEU A 106 -23.20 7.06 -17.36
N ALA A 107 -24.28 7.79 -17.67
CA ALA A 107 -24.48 9.15 -17.18
C ALA A 107 -24.55 9.18 -15.65
N ARG A 108 -25.36 8.31 -15.03
CA ARG A 108 -25.45 8.18 -13.56
C ARG A 108 -24.11 7.85 -12.91
N LYS A 109 -23.36 6.91 -13.49
CA LYS A 109 -22.00 6.55 -13.01
C LYS A 109 -21.03 7.72 -13.11
N ARG A 110 -21.11 8.50 -14.20
CA ARG A 110 -20.32 9.72 -14.38
C ARG A 110 -20.66 10.78 -13.33
N ASP A 111 -21.94 11.04 -13.10
CA ASP A 111 -22.40 12.06 -12.14
C ASP A 111 -22.03 11.66 -10.71
N ALA A 112 -22.19 10.38 -10.35
CA ALA A 112 -21.74 9.84 -9.08
C ALA A 112 -20.22 10.01 -8.89
N ARG A 113 -19.42 9.76 -9.93
CA ARG A 113 -17.97 9.97 -9.88
C ARG A 113 -17.60 11.45 -9.71
N VAL A 114 -18.28 12.35 -10.42
CA VAL A 114 -18.04 13.80 -10.32
C VAL A 114 -18.36 14.29 -8.91
N THR A 115 -19.51 13.90 -8.36
CA THR A 115 -19.91 14.30 -7.00
C THR A 115 -18.98 13.74 -5.93
N ALA A 116 -18.53 12.48 -6.06
CA ALA A 116 -17.55 11.88 -5.15
C ALA A 116 -16.20 12.64 -5.20
N ASN A 117 -15.71 12.94 -6.41
CA ASN A 117 -14.48 13.70 -6.59
C ASN A 117 -14.58 15.13 -6.02
N GLN A 118 -15.72 15.79 -6.21
CA GLN A 118 -15.96 17.12 -5.64
C GLN A 118 -15.96 17.08 -4.10
N ARG A 119 -16.62 16.09 -3.49
CA ARG A 119 -16.59 15.91 -2.02
C ARG A 119 -15.17 15.71 -1.53
N LEU A 120 -14.40 14.84 -2.17
CA LEU A 120 -13.00 14.61 -1.81
C LEU A 120 -12.16 15.87 -1.96
N ALA A 121 -12.31 16.63 -3.05
CA ALA A 121 -11.60 17.88 -3.26
C ALA A 121 -11.93 18.91 -2.16
N THR A 122 -13.20 19.08 -1.82
CA THR A 122 -13.61 19.98 -0.72
C THR A 122 -13.08 19.54 0.64
N ALA A 123 -13.04 18.23 0.91
CA ALA A 123 -12.47 17.68 2.12
C ALA A 123 -10.95 17.89 2.18
N MET A 124 -10.25 17.75 1.06
CA MET A 124 -8.81 17.98 0.96
C MET A 124 -8.44 19.44 1.24
N ILE A 125 -9.18 20.40 0.67
CA ILE A 125 -8.95 21.83 0.92
C ILE A 125 -9.08 22.15 2.41
N ARG A 126 -10.09 21.59 3.08
CA ARG A 126 -10.28 21.77 4.54
C ARG A 126 -9.15 21.14 5.34
N TYR A 127 -8.75 19.93 4.96
CA TYR A 127 -7.64 19.22 5.59
C TYR A 127 -6.33 20.00 5.49
N ASP A 128 -6.00 20.52 4.30
CA ASP A 128 -4.76 21.28 4.08
C ASP A 128 -4.74 22.57 4.91
N ALA A 129 -5.88 23.26 5.02
CA ALA A 129 -6.01 24.46 5.87
C ALA A 129 -5.83 24.13 7.37
N GLU A 130 -6.39 23.01 7.83
CA GLU A 130 -6.28 22.57 9.22
C GLU A 130 -4.84 22.14 9.56
N VAL A 131 -4.19 21.37 8.68
CA VAL A 131 -2.80 20.95 8.84
C VAL A 131 -1.88 22.16 8.90
N LYS A 132 -2.04 23.13 8.01
CA LYS A 132 -1.24 24.36 8.02
C LYS A 132 -1.37 25.10 9.35
N GLY A 133 -2.59 25.25 9.87
CA GLY A 133 -2.80 25.90 11.17
C GLY A 133 -2.20 25.12 12.35
N ILE A 134 -2.13 23.79 12.26
CA ILE A 134 -1.47 22.93 13.26
C ILE A 134 0.06 23.08 13.17
N GLU A 135 0.61 23.12 11.96
CA GLU A 135 2.04 23.31 11.72
C GLU A 135 2.50 24.67 12.25
N GLU A 136 1.77 25.75 11.98
CA GLU A 136 2.07 27.09 12.48
C GLU A 136 2.09 27.14 14.02
N LYS A 137 1.13 26.50 14.69
CA LYS A 137 1.09 26.41 16.16
C LYS A 137 2.27 25.60 16.71
N ASN A 138 2.55 24.44 16.11
CA ASN A 138 3.67 23.59 16.52
C ASN A 138 5.01 24.32 16.31
N GLU A 139 5.15 25.10 15.24
CA GLU A 139 6.33 25.92 14.98
C GLU A 139 6.49 27.01 16.05
N GLN A 140 5.41 27.69 16.45
CA GLN A 140 5.44 28.66 17.56
C GLN A 140 5.88 28.01 18.87
N THR A 141 5.29 26.86 19.24
CA THR A 141 5.68 26.12 20.45
C THR A 141 7.15 25.68 20.41
N LEU A 142 7.67 25.29 19.24
CA LEU A 142 9.08 24.96 19.08
C LEU A 142 9.99 26.18 19.23
N LYS A 143 9.60 27.34 18.68
CA LYS A 143 10.33 28.61 18.84
C LYS A 143 10.38 29.08 20.28
N GLU A 144 9.27 28.99 21.01
CA GLU A 144 9.20 29.32 22.44
C GLU A 144 10.10 28.40 23.27
N TRP A 145 10.09 27.10 22.98
CA TRP A 145 10.98 26.14 23.61
C TRP A 145 12.46 26.46 23.30
N GLU A 146 12.79 26.77 22.05
CA GLU A 146 14.16 27.12 21.66
C GLU A 146 14.65 28.38 22.36
N ALA A 147 13.81 29.42 22.45
CA ALA A 147 14.10 30.63 23.21
C ALA A 147 14.34 30.32 24.70
N SER A 148 13.49 29.48 25.30
CA SER A 148 13.63 29.05 26.70
C SER A 148 14.92 28.25 26.94
N VAL A 149 15.32 27.43 25.97
CA VAL A 149 16.59 26.69 26.03
C VAL A 149 17.78 27.63 25.92
N GLN A 150 17.74 28.63 25.04
CA GLN A 150 18.80 29.64 24.93
C GLN A 150 18.96 30.45 26.22
N GLU A 151 17.87 30.84 26.88
CA GLU A 151 17.91 31.50 28.19
C GLU A 151 18.53 30.59 29.26
N TRP A 152 18.14 29.33 29.29
CA TRP A 152 18.74 28.35 30.19
C TRP A 152 20.22 28.13 29.91
N GLU A 153 20.66 28.12 28.65
CA GLU A 153 22.09 27.97 28.30
C GLU A 153 22.92 29.17 28.76
N LYS A 154 22.40 30.40 28.60
CA LYS A 154 23.04 31.61 29.13
C LYS A 154 23.19 31.53 30.65
N GLU A 155 22.12 31.17 31.36
CA GLU A 155 22.13 31.03 32.82
C GLU A 155 23.05 29.89 33.29
N ARG A 156 23.08 28.76 32.57
CA ARG A 156 23.99 27.66 32.83
C ARG A 156 25.45 28.10 32.72
N ASP A 157 25.77 28.89 31.70
CA ASP A 157 27.14 29.35 31.48
C ASP A 157 27.57 30.36 32.55
N ILE A 158 26.68 31.28 32.96
CA ILE A 158 26.90 32.19 34.11
C ILE A 158 27.09 31.39 35.40
N ALA A 159 26.22 30.41 35.67
CA ALA A 159 26.30 29.56 36.85
C ALA A 159 27.63 28.77 36.89
N ARG A 160 28.10 28.30 35.74
CA ARG A 160 29.39 27.63 35.59
C ARG A 160 30.55 28.56 35.91
N THR A 161 30.53 29.81 35.44
CA THR A 161 31.57 30.80 35.75
C THR A 161 31.61 31.15 37.24
N GLU A 162 30.44 31.24 37.87
CA GLU A 162 30.27 31.55 39.30
C GLU A 162 30.42 30.32 40.21
N ARG A 163 30.71 29.13 39.65
CA ARG A 163 30.80 27.84 40.34
C ARG A 163 29.57 27.49 41.19
N ARG A 164 28.40 27.96 40.77
CA ARG A 164 27.09 27.62 41.37
C ARG A 164 26.33 26.64 40.48
N LYS A 165 25.24 26.09 41.02
CA LYS A 165 24.27 25.33 40.21
C LYS A 165 23.36 26.31 39.46
N PRO A 166 22.93 26.00 38.22
CA PRO A 166 21.93 26.79 37.51
C PRO A 166 20.64 26.91 38.33
N ALA A 167 19.98 28.07 38.26
CA ALA A 167 18.80 28.35 39.08
C ALA A 167 17.58 27.49 38.70
N TRP A 168 17.48 27.05 37.44
CA TRP A 168 16.41 26.20 36.95
C TRP A 168 16.89 25.10 35.99
N THR A 169 16.04 24.11 35.77
CA THR A 169 16.31 22.93 34.94
C THR A 169 16.11 23.21 33.45
N LYS A 170 16.83 22.49 32.59
CA LYS A 170 16.69 22.61 31.13
C LYS A 170 15.25 22.31 30.69
N PRO A 171 14.61 23.17 29.88
CA PRO A 171 13.30 22.88 29.30
C PRO A 171 13.32 21.60 28.46
N SER A 172 12.36 20.70 28.69
CA SER A 172 12.21 19.47 27.91
C SER A 172 11.64 19.77 26.53
N LYS A 173 12.08 19.02 25.51
CA LYS A 173 11.62 19.21 24.13
C LYS A 173 10.13 18.87 24.01
N PRO A 174 9.30 19.75 23.41
CA PRO A 174 7.90 19.44 23.18
C PRO A 174 7.78 18.27 22.18
N THR A 175 6.92 17.31 22.51
CA THR A 175 6.65 16.13 21.69
C THR A 175 5.14 15.91 21.55
N TYR A 176 4.74 15.08 20.57
CA TYR A 176 3.34 14.69 20.42
C TYR A 176 2.85 13.82 21.60
N THR A 177 3.73 13.00 22.17
CA THR A 177 3.40 12.13 23.31
C THR A 177 3.27 12.90 24.62
N SER A 178 3.98 14.03 24.77
CA SER A 178 3.81 14.94 25.90
C SER A 178 2.60 15.88 25.76
N GLY A 179 1.85 15.80 24.65
CA GLY A 179 0.69 16.65 24.38
C GLY A 179 1.02 18.11 24.04
N ALA A 180 2.30 18.46 23.97
CA ALA A 180 2.76 19.82 23.70
C ALA A 180 2.72 20.17 22.21
N LEU A 181 2.87 19.17 21.33
CA LEU A 181 2.65 19.30 19.89
C LEU A 181 1.31 18.69 19.51
N VAL A 182 0.55 19.38 18.67
CA VAL A 182 -0.73 18.90 18.14
C VAL A 182 -0.47 18.00 16.95
N LYS A 183 -1.00 16.78 16.99
CA LYS A 183 -0.87 15.81 15.89
C LYS A 183 -1.88 16.17 14.78
N PRO A 184 -1.45 16.20 13.50
CA PRO A 184 -2.38 16.46 12.40
C PRO A 184 -3.44 15.35 12.27
N PRO A 185 -4.66 15.69 11.82
CA PRO A 185 -5.74 14.72 11.61
C PRO A 185 -5.39 13.72 10.50
N ALA A 186 -6.20 12.66 10.34
CA ALA A 186 -6.02 11.70 9.27
C ALA A 186 -6.48 12.29 7.92
N LYS A 187 -5.70 12.03 6.86
CA LYS A 187 -6.01 12.49 5.50
C LYS A 187 -7.34 11.89 5.00
N PRO A 188 -8.24 12.68 4.40
CA PRO A 188 -9.47 12.16 3.80
C PRO A 188 -9.15 11.19 2.64
N LYS A 189 -9.95 10.12 2.53
CA LYS A 189 -9.85 9.06 1.51
C LYS A 189 -11.01 9.12 0.53
#